data_AF-A0A0D2LJK8-F1
#
_entry.id   AF-A0A0D2LJK8-F1
#
_cell.length_a   1.000
_cell.length_b   1.000
_cell.length_c   1.000
_cell.angle_alpha   90.00
_cell.angle_beta   90.00
_cell.angle_gamma   90.00
#
_symmetry.space_group_name_H-M   'P 1'
#
loop_
_entity.id
_entity.type
_entity.pdbx_description
1 polymer ?
#
loop_
_entity_poly.entity_id
_entity_poly.type
_entity_poly.pdbx_seq_one_letter_code
_entity_poly.pdbx_strand_id
1 'polypeptide(L)'
;MYIASGGALALGGAAARALLLAGCAAMAAVTLVARVWLAAWPAQYLQYREQQMLLQRAVWMLYLLLLVCCCTTADWAGILERKAGPRPRGAAAEQQALASVLVALGGVPALHCMLFSFRLRIAAPLQLATCSALYTAMQPLACTAKLDPLFAAAARRLCWRLQGLQQLLLTMSAAAAPAAARSVDGGVCEEGAVELLIAFALALSCFASLYVLQADERRLKRQYLGCHGGATATSHAHAATGLPPLSRHMLWGAAAALASLAVAETSAAQRHQSE
;
A
#
# COMPACT_ATOMS: atom_id res chain seq x y z
N MET A 1 -10.76 -14.87 39.57
CA MET A 1 -10.57 -13.51 40.11
C MET A 1 -9.84 -12.70 39.05
N TYR A 2 -10.59 -12.05 38.15
CA TYR A 2 -10.07 -11.26 37.05
C TYR A 2 -10.02 -9.80 37.50
N ILE A 3 -8.83 -9.29 37.84
CA ILE A 3 -8.62 -7.91 38.25
C ILE A 3 -7.96 -7.16 37.09
N ALA A 4 -8.68 -6.15 36.61
CA ALA A 4 -8.22 -4.93 35.96
C ALA A 4 -7.19 -5.03 34.81
N SER A 5 -7.68 -5.10 33.57
CA SER A 5 -6.95 -4.65 32.37
C SER A 5 -7.75 -3.63 31.55
N GLY A 6 -8.69 -2.91 32.18
CA GLY A 6 -9.49 -1.84 31.54
C GLY A 6 -8.84 -0.45 31.53
N GLY A 7 -7.68 -0.26 32.18
CA GLY A 7 -7.09 1.07 32.39
C GLY A 7 -6.19 1.58 31.26
N ALA A 8 -5.45 0.70 30.58
CA ALA A 8 -4.48 1.11 29.55
C ALA A 8 -5.12 1.43 28.19
N LEU A 9 -6.29 0.85 27.89
CA LEU A 9 -7.07 1.14 26.68
C LEU A 9 -7.78 2.51 26.72
N ALA A 10 -7.98 3.09 27.91
CA ALA A 10 -8.76 4.32 28.07
C ALA A 10 -7.97 5.59 27.70
N LEU A 11 -6.69 5.70 28.09
CA LEU A 11 -5.84 6.84 27.73
C LEU A 11 -5.40 6.83 26.26
N GLY A 12 -5.04 5.65 25.72
CA GLY A 12 -4.76 5.49 24.29
C GLY A 12 -5.99 5.73 23.43
N GLY A 13 -7.16 5.26 23.88
CA GLY A 13 -8.43 5.45 23.20
C GLY A 13 -8.89 6.91 23.14
N ALA A 14 -8.68 7.70 24.20
CA ALA A 14 -9.07 9.11 24.22
C ALA A 14 -8.20 9.97 23.27
N ALA A 15 -6.87 9.79 23.31
CA ALA A 15 -5.96 10.49 22.41
C ALA A 15 -6.16 10.08 20.94
N ALA A 16 -6.32 8.78 20.67
CA ALA A 16 -6.61 8.28 19.33
C ALA A 16 -7.96 8.78 18.81
N ARG A 17 -8.99 8.84 19.66
CA ARG A 17 -10.30 9.43 19.31
C ARG A 17 -10.20 10.94 19.05
N ALA A 18 -9.45 11.68 19.85
CA ALA A 18 -9.23 13.11 19.65
C ALA A 18 -8.52 13.37 18.31
N LEU A 19 -7.48 12.59 17.98
CA LEU A 19 -6.79 12.65 16.69
C LEU A 19 -7.67 12.24 15.53
N LEU A 20 -8.51 11.20 15.71
CA LEU A 20 -9.49 10.79 14.72
C LEU A 20 -10.48 11.91 14.42
N LEU A 21 -11.06 12.53 15.45
CA LEU A 21 -11.99 13.63 15.34
C LEU A 21 -11.32 14.88 14.75
N ALA A 22 -10.10 15.20 15.16
CA ALA A 22 -9.33 16.32 14.62
C ALA A 22 -9.03 16.13 13.13
N GLY A 23 -8.65 14.92 12.71
CA GLY A 23 -8.42 14.59 11.31
C GLY A 23 -9.70 14.65 10.47
N CYS A 24 -10.80 14.09 10.97
CA CYS A 24 -12.11 14.20 10.33
C CYS A 24 -12.56 15.66 10.22
N ALA A 25 -12.38 16.46 11.27
CA ALA A 25 -12.71 17.87 11.30
C ALA A 25 -11.83 18.68 10.33
N ALA A 26 -10.53 18.39 10.25
CA ALA A 26 -9.63 19.00 9.27
C ALA A 26 -10.06 18.68 7.84
N MET A 27 -10.39 17.42 7.53
CA MET A 27 -10.89 17.03 6.22
C MET A 27 -12.22 17.71 5.87
N ALA A 28 -13.15 17.78 6.83
CA ALA A 28 -14.42 18.47 6.67
C ALA A 28 -14.19 19.97 6.41
N ALA A 29 -13.32 20.61 7.19
CA ALA A 29 -12.97 22.02 7.05
C ALA A 29 -12.37 22.32 5.67
N VAL A 30 -11.36 21.56 5.23
CA VAL A 30 -10.73 21.78 3.92
C VAL A 30 -11.73 21.52 2.77
N THR A 31 -12.65 20.57 2.94
CA THR A 31 -13.71 20.31 1.96
C THR A 31 -14.74 21.44 1.91
N LEU A 32 -15.17 21.96 3.07
CA LEU A 32 -16.08 23.10 3.16
C LEU A 32 -15.45 24.36 2.60
N VAL A 33 -14.19 24.65 2.93
CA VAL A 33 -13.44 25.77 2.36
C VAL A 33 -13.37 25.66 0.84
N ALA A 34 -13.09 24.47 0.30
CA ALA A 34 -13.09 24.26 -1.15
C ALA A 34 -14.46 24.52 -1.79
N ARG A 35 -15.56 24.11 -1.13
CA ARG A 35 -16.93 24.31 -1.61
C ARG A 35 -17.35 25.77 -1.55
N VAL A 36 -17.07 26.46 -0.45
CA VAL A 36 -17.36 27.90 -0.28
C VAL A 36 -16.56 28.71 -1.29
N TRP A 37 -15.28 28.38 -1.48
CA TRP A 37 -14.43 29.05 -2.47
C TRP A 37 -14.96 28.85 -3.90
N LEU A 38 -15.32 27.63 -4.28
CA LEU A 38 -15.92 27.35 -5.58
C LEU A 38 -17.23 28.13 -5.79
N ALA A 39 -18.06 28.27 -4.75
CA ALA A 39 -19.32 29.00 -4.83
C ALA A 39 -19.14 30.52 -4.93
N ALA A 40 -18.21 31.09 -4.16
CA ALA A 40 -18.02 32.54 -4.10
C ALA A 40 -17.09 33.08 -5.21
N TRP A 41 -16.04 32.34 -5.59
CA TRP A 41 -15.04 32.78 -6.56
C TRP A 41 -14.60 31.63 -7.49
N PRO A 42 -15.48 31.19 -8.42
CA PRO A 42 -15.21 30.02 -9.27
C PRO A 42 -13.97 30.19 -10.14
N ALA A 43 -13.70 31.38 -10.66
CA ALA A 43 -12.53 31.64 -11.51
C ALA A 43 -11.21 31.47 -10.73
N GLN A 44 -11.15 31.99 -9.50
CA GLN A 44 -9.98 31.81 -8.62
C GLN A 44 -9.85 30.36 -8.18
N TYR A 45 -10.95 29.70 -7.83
CA TYR A 45 -10.92 28.28 -7.47
C TYR A 45 -10.35 27.42 -8.60
N LEU A 46 -10.76 27.67 -9.86
CA LEU A 46 -10.22 26.94 -11.01
C LEU A 46 -8.71 27.16 -11.19
N GLN A 47 -8.21 28.36 -10.90
CA GLN A 47 -6.78 28.67 -10.92
C GLN A 47 -6.00 27.91 -9.83
N TYR A 48 -6.57 27.75 -8.64
CA TYR A 48 -5.90 27.14 -7.48
C TYR A 48 -6.34 25.69 -7.17
N ARG A 49 -7.17 25.09 -8.03
CA ARG A 49 -7.75 23.75 -7.82
C ARG A 49 -6.70 22.69 -7.56
N GLU A 50 -5.59 22.70 -8.30
CA GLU A 50 -4.50 21.73 -8.13
C GLU A 50 -3.89 21.84 -6.72
N GLN A 51 -3.65 23.06 -6.21
CA GLN A 51 -3.11 23.28 -4.88
C GLN A 51 -4.09 22.86 -3.78
N GLN A 52 -5.38 23.15 -3.95
CA GLN A 52 -6.39 22.76 -2.97
C GLN A 52 -6.55 21.24 -2.87
N MET A 53 -6.51 20.54 -4.00
CA MET A 53 -6.48 19.09 -3.97
C MET A 53 -5.22 18.59 -3.24
N LEU A 54 -4.06 19.24 -3.48
CA LEU A 54 -2.78 18.78 -2.88
C LEU A 54 -2.85 18.92 -1.36
N LEU A 55 -3.43 20.01 -0.87
CA LEU A 55 -3.69 20.22 0.54
C LEU A 55 -4.63 19.15 1.11
N GLN A 56 -5.75 18.85 0.46
CA GLN A 56 -6.67 17.77 0.88
C GLN A 56 -5.95 16.42 0.98
N ARG A 57 -5.09 16.13 0.00
CA ARG A 57 -4.28 14.92 -0.01
C ARG A 57 -3.24 14.89 1.11
N ALA A 58 -2.52 15.99 1.33
CA ALA A 58 -1.56 16.12 2.41
C ALA A 58 -2.22 15.89 3.79
N VAL A 59 -3.37 16.51 4.02
CA VAL A 59 -4.14 16.35 5.26
C VAL A 59 -4.61 14.90 5.44
N TRP A 60 -5.09 14.26 4.38
CA TRP A 60 -5.51 12.86 4.45
C TRP A 60 -4.34 11.91 4.72
N MET A 61 -3.22 12.07 4.04
CA MET A 61 -2.03 11.24 4.27
C MET A 61 -1.48 11.43 5.68
N LEU A 62 -1.45 12.67 6.18
CA LEU A 62 -1.07 12.96 7.56
C LEU A 62 -2.03 12.28 8.54
N TYR A 63 -3.33 12.35 8.30
CA TYR A 63 -4.34 11.66 9.10
C TYR A 63 -4.11 10.15 9.14
N LEU A 64 -3.88 9.51 7.99
CA LEU A 64 -3.59 8.09 7.91
C LEU A 64 -2.32 7.71 8.67
N LEU A 65 -1.25 8.51 8.50
CA LEU A 65 0.00 8.27 9.18
C LEU A 65 -0.17 8.40 10.69
N LEU A 66 -0.85 9.44 11.16
CA LEU A 66 -1.17 9.62 12.58
C LEU A 66 -2.00 8.46 13.13
N LEU A 67 -3.01 8.01 12.38
CA LEU A 67 -3.84 6.88 12.78
C LEU A 67 -3.01 5.62 13.03
N VAL A 68 -2.07 5.31 12.14
CA VAL A 68 -1.19 4.15 12.26
C VAL A 68 -0.15 4.35 13.36
N CYS A 69 0.50 5.52 13.42
CA CYS A 69 1.51 5.83 14.42
C CYS A 69 0.96 5.82 15.86
N CYS A 70 -0.33 6.07 16.04
CA CYS A 70 -0.97 6.01 17.36
C CYS A 70 -1.34 4.59 17.79
N CYS A 71 -1.27 3.59 16.91
CA CYS A 71 -1.54 2.21 17.28
C CYS A 71 -0.33 1.59 17.98
N THR A 72 -0.51 1.23 19.25
CA THR A 72 0.49 0.50 20.03
C THR A 72 0.51 -0.99 19.66
N THR A 73 1.51 -1.72 20.13
CA THR A 73 1.57 -3.18 19.99
C THR A 73 0.34 -3.86 20.57
N ALA A 74 -0.18 -3.36 21.70
CA ALA A 74 -1.40 -3.86 22.35
C ALA A 74 -2.65 -3.59 21.50
N ASP A 75 -2.74 -2.42 20.85
CA ASP A 75 -3.86 -2.11 19.94
C ASP A 75 -3.86 -3.05 18.74
N TRP A 76 -2.69 -3.27 18.13
CA TRP A 76 -2.53 -4.23 17.04
C TRP A 76 -2.87 -5.66 17.46
N ALA A 77 -2.49 -6.07 18.67
CA ALA A 77 -2.84 -7.39 19.20
C ALA A 77 -4.36 -7.54 19.29
N GLY A 78 -5.03 -6.55 19.88
CA GLY A 78 -6.49 -6.54 19.96
C GLY A 78 -7.18 -6.46 18.59
N ILE A 79 -6.59 -5.81 17.59
CA ILE A 79 -7.12 -5.81 16.21
C ILE A 79 -6.99 -7.20 15.59
N LEU A 80 -5.81 -7.81 15.65
CA LEU A 80 -5.54 -9.13 15.11
C LEU A 80 -6.43 -10.20 15.76
N GLU A 81 -6.54 -10.19 17.09
CA GLU A 81 -7.41 -11.11 17.83
C GLU A 81 -8.88 -10.95 17.45
N ARG A 82 -9.39 -9.71 17.33
CA ARG A 82 -10.76 -9.45 16.89
C ARG A 82 -11.02 -9.93 15.47
N LYS A 83 -10.04 -9.77 14.57
CA LYS A 83 -10.13 -10.24 13.17
C LYS A 83 -10.07 -11.76 13.07
N ALA A 84 -9.32 -12.41 13.95
CA ALA A 84 -9.20 -13.86 13.98
C ALA A 84 -10.41 -14.56 14.63
N GLY A 85 -11.20 -13.83 15.44
CA GLY A 85 -12.42 -14.34 16.07
C GLY A 85 -12.18 -15.05 17.41
N PRO A 86 -13.21 -15.70 17.98
CA PRO A 86 -13.11 -16.41 19.26
C PRO A 86 -12.21 -17.66 19.18
N ARG A 87 -11.59 -18.05 20.30
CA ARG A 87 -10.77 -19.29 20.42
C ARG A 87 -11.65 -20.51 20.75
N PRO A 88 -11.24 -21.74 20.38
CA PRO A 88 -10.00 -22.10 19.66
C PRO A 88 -10.04 -21.73 18.16
N ARG A 89 -8.89 -21.34 17.61
CA ARG A 89 -8.75 -20.85 16.23
C ARG A 89 -7.95 -21.85 15.39
N GLY A 90 -8.32 -22.00 14.13
CA GLY A 90 -7.52 -22.74 13.14
C GLY A 90 -6.48 -21.84 12.46
N ALA A 91 -5.43 -22.44 11.89
CA ALA A 91 -4.38 -21.70 11.17
C ALA A 91 -4.92 -20.83 10.01
N ALA A 92 -6.04 -21.22 9.39
CA ALA A 92 -6.69 -20.44 8.35
C ALA A 92 -7.26 -19.10 8.86
N ALA A 93 -7.73 -19.06 10.11
CA ALA A 93 -8.30 -17.84 10.71
C ALA A 93 -7.21 -16.78 10.94
N GLU A 94 -6.04 -17.20 11.44
CA GLU A 94 -4.91 -16.28 11.69
C GLU A 94 -4.30 -15.76 10.38
N GLN A 95 -4.23 -16.61 9.35
CA GLN A 95 -3.85 -16.19 8.00
C GLN A 95 -4.82 -15.15 7.44
N GLN A 96 -6.12 -15.39 7.56
CA GLN A 96 -7.14 -14.48 7.07
C GLN A 96 -7.15 -13.15 7.84
N ALA A 97 -6.96 -13.21 9.16
CA ALA A 97 -6.86 -12.02 10.00
C ALA A 97 -5.68 -11.15 9.57
N LEU A 98 -4.48 -11.72 9.46
CA LEU A 98 -3.29 -11.03 9.01
C LEU A 98 -3.46 -10.47 7.59
N ALA A 99 -3.97 -11.28 6.66
CA ALA A 99 -4.23 -10.85 5.28
C ALA A 99 -5.24 -9.70 5.24
N SER A 100 -6.31 -9.75 6.03
CA SER A 100 -7.32 -8.68 6.08
C SER A 100 -6.75 -7.36 6.59
N VAL A 101 -5.84 -7.41 7.57
CA VAL A 101 -5.13 -6.24 8.08
C VAL A 101 -4.22 -5.68 7.00
N LEU A 102 -3.38 -6.51 6.37
CA LEU A 102 -2.49 -6.08 5.29
C LEU A 102 -3.26 -5.48 4.09
N VAL A 103 -4.39 -6.08 3.72
CA VAL A 103 -5.26 -5.57 2.66
C VAL A 103 -5.90 -4.25 3.06
N ALA A 104 -6.36 -4.08 4.29
CA ALA A 104 -6.89 -2.80 4.75
C ALA A 104 -5.81 -1.71 4.72
N LEU A 105 -4.59 -2.04 5.16
CA LEU A 105 -3.46 -1.13 5.21
C LEU A 105 -2.96 -0.72 3.82
N GLY A 106 -2.95 -1.64 2.85
CA GLY A 106 -2.64 -1.32 1.46
C GLY A 106 -3.83 -0.71 0.70
N GLY A 107 -5.05 -1.09 1.03
CA GLY A 107 -6.26 -0.66 0.30
C GLY A 107 -6.56 0.82 0.50
N VAL A 108 -6.37 1.33 1.71
CA VAL A 108 -6.62 2.74 2.05
C VAL A 108 -5.75 3.72 1.23
N PRO A 109 -4.42 3.57 1.13
CA PRO A 109 -3.60 4.43 0.27
C PRO A 109 -3.88 4.22 -1.23
N ALA A 110 -4.28 3.02 -1.66
CA ALA A 110 -4.67 2.77 -3.06
C ALA A 110 -5.96 3.51 -3.45
N LEU A 111 -7.00 3.44 -2.61
CA LEU A 111 -8.26 4.17 -2.79
C LEU A 111 -8.02 5.68 -2.84
N HIS A 112 -7.13 6.19 -1.99
CA HIS A 112 -6.83 7.61 -1.94
C HIS A 112 -6.25 8.15 -3.26
N CYS A 113 -5.33 7.42 -3.89
CA CYS A 113 -4.80 7.79 -5.20
C CYS A 113 -5.87 7.84 -6.30
N MET A 114 -6.89 6.96 -6.22
CA MET A 114 -7.97 6.93 -7.21
C MET A 114 -8.96 8.08 -7.00
N LEU A 115 -9.27 8.42 -5.75
CA LEU A 115 -10.24 9.47 -5.42
C LEU A 115 -9.75 10.90 -5.73
N PHE A 116 -8.43 11.12 -5.71
CA PHE A 116 -7.82 12.43 -5.98
C PHE A 116 -6.91 12.34 -7.21
N SER A 117 -7.51 12.42 -8.40
CA SER A 117 -6.79 12.35 -9.67
C SER A 117 -5.86 13.56 -9.86
N PHE A 118 -4.56 13.31 -9.92
CA PHE A 118 -3.52 14.31 -10.13
C PHE A 118 -2.67 14.02 -11.35
N ARG A 119 -1.90 15.02 -11.78
CA ARG A 119 -0.76 14.81 -12.67
C ARG A 119 0.19 13.78 -12.05
N LEU A 120 0.51 12.74 -12.81
CA LEU A 120 1.36 11.62 -12.39
C LEU A 120 2.70 12.08 -11.77
N ARG A 121 3.25 13.20 -12.28
CA ARG A 121 4.53 13.80 -11.82
C ARG A 121 4.55 14.16 -10.34
N ILE A 122 3.42 14.55 -9.75
CA ILE A 122 3.33 14.92 -8.33
C ILE A 122 2.75 13.76 -7.51
N ALA A 123 1.80 13.01 -8.09
CA ALA A 123 1.17 11.89 -7.42
C ALA A 123 2.15 10.77 -7.05
N ALA A 124 3.08 10.43 -7.95
CA ALA A 124 4.04 9.35 -7.76
C ALA A 124 5.00 9.58 -6.57
N PRO A 125 5.77 10.68 -6.48
CA PRO A 125 6.69 10.89 -5.38
C PRO A 125 5.98 10.97 -4.03
N LEU A 126 4.81 11.61 -3.99
CA LEU A 126 4.00 11.75 -2.79
C LEU A 126 3.46 10.40 -2.29
N GLN A 127 3.00 9.55 -3.22
CA GLN A 127 2.54 8.20 -2.90
C GLN A 127 3.69 7.33 -2.39
N LEU A 128 4.87 7.39 -3.03
CA LEU A 128 6.05 6.66 -2.58
C LEU A 128 6.49 7.10 -1.18
N ALA A 129 6.54 8.41 -0.92
CA ALA A 129 6.85 8.96 0.40
C ALA A 129 5.86 8.50 1.48
N THR A 130 4.58 8.39 1.11
CA THR A 130 3.54 7.91 2.02
C THR A 130 3.68 6.42 2.30
N CYS A 131 3.90 5.58 1.28
CA CYS A 131 4.14 4.15 1.48
C CYS A 131 5.40 3.91 2.32
N SER A 132 6.47 4.69 2.14
CA SER A 132 7.68 4.57 2.98
C SER A 132 7.42 4.97 4.43
N ALA A 133 6.68 6.07 4.66
CA ALA A 133 6.33 6.51 6.01
C ALA A 133 5.41 5.51 6.71
N LEU A 134 4.46 4.93 5.97
CA LEU A 134 3.59 3.87 6.48
C LEU A 134 4.39 2.61 6.82
N TYR A 135 5.36 2.22 5.99
CA TYR A 135 6.21 1.07 6.29
C TYR A 135 6.89 1.21 7.66
N THR A 136 7.49 2.38 7.93
CA THR A 136 8.11 2.65 9.24
C THR A 136 7.09 2.69 10.37
N ALA A 137 5.90 3.26 10.12
CA ALA A 137 4.84 3.34 11.13
C ALA A 137 4.23 1.98 11.50
N MET A 138 4.41 0.95 10.66
CA MET A 138 3.89 -0.41 10.89
C MET A 138 4.81 -1.31 11.72
N GLN A 139 5.95 -0.82 12.19
CA GLN A 139 6.84 -1.61 13.06
C GLN A 139 6.13 -2.22 14.28
N PRO A 140 5.23 -1.52 14.99
CA PRO A 140 4.49 -2.11 16.11
C PRO A 140 3.63 -3.31 15.69
N LEU A 141 3.02 -3.29 14.50
CA LEU A 141 2.27 -4.42 13.96
C LEU A 141 3.20 -5.61 13.69
N ALA A 142 4.38 -5.36 13.12
CA ALA A 142 5.37 -6.41 12.86
C ALA A 142 5.82 -7.08 14.16
N CYS A 143 6.15 -6.28 15.19
CA CYS A 143 6.49 -6.76 16.52
C CYS A 143 5.36 -7.61 17.11
N THR A 144 4.11 -7.13 17.07
CA THR A 144 2.96 -7.87 17.61
C THR A 144 2.76 -9.21 16.92
N ALA A 145 2.81 -9.25 15.59
CA ALA A 145 2.63 -10.50 14.84
C ALA A 145 3.78 -11.49 15.06
N LYS A 146 5.00 -11.00 15.35
CA LYS A 146 6.15 -11.83 15.72
C LYS A 146 6.05 -12.42 17.13
N LEU A 147 5.44 -11.69 18.07
CA LEU A 147 5.28 -12.14 19.45
C LEU A 147 4.30 -13.31 19.61
N ASP A 148 3.28 -13.40 18.75
CA ASP A 148 2.35 -14.53 18.76
C ASP A 148 2.80 -15.62 17.78
N PRO A 149 3.12 -16.85 18.25
CA PRO A 149 3.64 -17.91 17.40
C PRO A 149 2.66 -18.34 16.30
N LEU A 150 1.34 -18.18 16.53
CA LEU A 150 0.33 -18.52 15.53
C LEU A 150 0.34 -17.52 14.38
N PHE A 151 0.45 -16.23 14.68
CA PHE A 151 0.55 -15.17 13.67
C PHE A 151 1.90 -15.21 12.94
N ALA A 152 2.99 -15.47 13.64
CA ALA A 152 4.31 -15.65 13.03
C ALA A 152 4.31 -16.82 12.03
N ALA A 153 3.74 -17.98 12.41
CA ALA A 153 3.60 -19.11 11.51
C ALA A 153 2.67 -18.82 10.33
N ALA A 154 1.57 -18.10 10.56
CA ALA A 154 0.65 -17.66 9.51
C ALA A 154 1.35 -16.74 8.50
N ALA A 155 2.13 -15.77 8.98
CA ALA A 155 2.93 -14.86 8.18
C ALA A 155 3.96 -15.61 7.32
N ARG A 156 4.72 -16.53 7.91
CA ARG A 156 5.68 -17.37 7.16
C ARG A 156 5.00 -18.12 6.02
N ARG A 157 3.88 -18.79 6.30
CA ARG A 157 3.12 -19.51 5.27
C ARG A 157 2.60 -18.58 4.16
N LEU A 158 2.15 -17.38 4.50
CA LEU A 158 1.72 -16.38 3.52
C LEU A 158 2.89 -15.90 2.66
N CYS A 159 4.03 -15.59 3.29
CA CYS A 159 5.27 -15.18 2.63
C CYS A 159 5.72 -16.23 1.61
N TRP A 160 5.81 -17.50 2.04
CA TRP A 160 6.15 -18.62 1.16
C TRP A 160 5.20 -18.77 -0.03
N ARG A 161 3.89 -18.62 0.18
CA ARG A 161 2.90 -18.68 -0.91
C ARG A 161 3.09 -17.56 -1.92
N LEU A 162 3.36 -16.33 -1.45
CA LEU A 162 3.59 -15.19 -2.34
C LEU A 162 4.90 -15.33 -3.11
N GLN A 163 5.96 -15.82 -2.48
CA GLN A 163 7.22 -16.12 -3.16
C GLN A 163 7.05 -17.21 -4.23
N GLY A 164 6.30 -18.27 -3.92
CA GLY A 164 5.96 -19.30 -4.90
C GLY A 164 5.12 -18.76 -6.07
N LEU A 165 4.15 -17.88 -5.78
CA LEU A 165 3.37 -17.21 -6.83
C LEU A 165 4.25 -16.32 -7.71
N GLN A 166 5.18 -15.56 -7.12
CA GLN A 166 6.14 -14.75 -7.86
C GLN A 166 6.99 -15.62 -8.80
N GLN A 167 7.53 -16.74 -8.32
CA GLN A 167 8.32 -17.68 -9.14
C GLN A 167 7.50 -18.28 -10.28
N LEU A 168 6.26 -18.68 -10.00
CA LEU A 168 5.36 -19.22 -11.03
C LEU A 168 5.06 -18.17 -12.11
N LEU A 169 4.88 -16.90 -11.74
CA LEU A 169 4.66 -15.83 -12.69
C LEU A 169 5.89 -15.52 -13.53
N LEU A 170 7.09 -15.54 -12.92
CA LEU A 170 8.36 -15.34 -13.62
C LEU A 170 8.66 -16.48 -14.61
N THR A 171 8.30 -17.72 -14.27
CA THR A 171 8.50 -18.88 -15.16
C THR A 171 7.47 -18.93 -16.29
N MET A 172 6.24 -18.48 -16.06
CA MET A 172 5.21 -18.38 -17.12
C MET A 172 5.51 -17.28 -18.15
N SER A 173 6.35 -16.30 -17.82
CA SER A 173 6.89 -15.35 -18.79
C SER A 173 8.22 -15.87 -19.33
N ALA A 174 8.20 -16.54 -20.48
CA ALA A 174 9.38 -17.14 -21.13
C ALA A 174 10.56 -16.17 -21.43
N ALA A 175 10.45 -14.87 -21.10
CA ALA A 175 11.48 -13.85 -21.32
C ALA A 175 12.36 -13.53 -20.09
N ALA A 176 12.09 -14.08 -18.90
CA ALA A 176 12.81 -13.71 -17.66
C ALA A 176 13.50 -14.90 -16.94
N ALA A 177 13.79 -15.97 -17.69
CA ALA A 177 14.19 -17.26 -17.13
C ALA A 177 15.52 -17.35 -16.35
N PRO A 178 16.58 -16.53 -16.57
CA PRO A 178 17.84 -16.79 -15.86
C PRO A 178 18.02 -16.05 -14.52
N ALA A 179 17.19 -15.04 -14.20
CA ALA A 179 17.34 -14.25 -12.96
C ALA A 179 16.58 -14.84 -11.75
N ALA A 180 15.52 -15.63 -11.99
CA ALA A 180 14.67 -16.17 -10.93
C ALA A 180 15.26 -17.39 -10.21
N ALA A 181 16.25 -18.07 -10.81
CA ALA A 181 16.80 -19.32 -10.30
C ALA A 181 17.85 -19.14 -9.19
N ARG A 182 18.33 -17.92 -8.91
CA ARG A 182 19.38 -17.65 -7.91
C ARG A 182 18.90 -16.99 -6.61
N SER A 183 17.62 -16.64 -6.48
CA SER A 183 17.12 -15.85 -5.33
C SER A 183 16.29 -16.66 -4.33
N VAL A 184 16.47 -17.98 -4.25
CA VAL A 184 15.63 -18.90 -3.47
C VAL A 184 16.43 -19.68 -2.43
N ASP A 185 17.58 -19.17 -2.01
CA ASP A 185 18.24 -19.70 -0.82
C ASP A 185 17.62 -19.08 0.44
N GLY A 186 16.51 -19.70 0.87
CA GLY A 186 16.22 -20.06 2.26
C GLY A 186 15.99 -19.03 3.37
N GLY A 187 16.40 -17.75 3.28
CA GLY A 187 16.49 -16.90 4.48
C GLY A 187 15.33 -15.93 4.76
N VAL A 188 14.82 -15.25 3.72
CA VAL A 188 14.09 -13.98 3.93
C VAL A 188 12.71 -14.18 4.59
N CYS A 189 11.94 -15.18 4.16
CA CYS A 189 10.65 -15.50 4.79
C CYS A 189 10.81 -16.15 6.18
N GLU A 190 11.98 -16.67 6.55
CA GLU A 190 12.18 -17.25 7.88
C GLU A 190 12.48 -16.19 8.94
N GLU A 191 13.28 -15.19 8.57
CA GLU A 191 13.77 -14.11 9.45
C GLU A 191 12.82 -12.89 9.49
N GLY A 192 12.17 -12.56 8.36
CA GLY A 192 11.46 -11.28 8.17
C GLY A 192 10.08 -11.38 7.50
N ALA A 193 9.36 -12.51 7.63
CA ALA A 193 8.10 -12.71 6.90
C ALA A 193 7.07 -11.59 7.08
N VAL A 194 6.92 -11.03 8.29
CA VAL A 194 5.89 -10.01 8.55
C VAL A 194 6.28 -8.68 7.91
N GLU A 195 7.53 -8.26 8.06
CA GLU A 195 8.09 -7.06 7.46
C GLU A 195 8.00 -7.12 5.93
N LEU A 196 8.36 -8.27 5.34
CA LEU A 196 8.26 -8.49 3.91
C LEU A 196 6.81 -8.41 3.42
N LEU A 197 5.86 -8.98 4.18
CA LEU A 197 4.44 -8.91 3.85
C LEU A 197 3.87 -7.49 3.93
N ILE A 198 4.28 -6.71 4.93
CA ILE A 198 3.91 -5.29 5.05
C ILE A 198 4.49 -4.51 3.87
N ALA A 199 5.77 -4.69 3.57
CA ALA A 199 6.43 -4.04 2.45
C ALA A 199 5.76 -4.39 1.12
N PHE A 200 5.41 -5.67 0.93
CA PHE A 200 4.69 -6.15 -0.24
C PHE A 200 3.30 -5.52 -0.38
N ALA A 201 2.51 -5.50 0.69
CA ALA A 201 1.17 -4.92 0.67
C ALA A 201 1.20 -3.42 0.33
N LEU A 202 2.14 -2.68 0.93
CA LEU A 202 2.34 -1.26 0.66
C LEU A 202 2.87 -1.03 -0.77
N ALA A 203 3.85 -1.80 -1.23
CA ALA A 203 4.35 -1.72 -2.60
C ALA A 203 3.22 -1.99 -3.60
N LEU A 204 2.45 -3.06 -3.42
CA LEU A 204 1.33 -3.39 -4.29
C LEU A 204 0.31 -2.25 -4.34
N SER A 205 -0.02 -1.64 -3.20
CA SER A 205 -0.95 -0.50 -3.15
C SER A 205 -0.43 0.74 -3.90
N CYS A 206 0.86 1.03 -3.74
CA CYS A 206 1.57 2.10 -4.40
C CYS A 206 1.60 1.89 -5.92
N PHE A 207 2.03 0.71 -6.38
CA PHE A 207 2.14 0.42 -7.82
C PHE A 207 0.79 0.26 -8.49
N ALA A 208 -0.18 -0.39 -7.85
CA ALA A 208 -1.49 -0.62 -8.43
C ALA A 208 -2.21 0.69 -8.76
N SER A 209 -2.21 1.63 -7.81
CA SER A 209 -2.84 2.93 -7.99
C SER A 209 -2.13 3.78 -9.05
N LEU A 210 -0.80 3.80 -9.06
CA LEU A 210 -0.02 4.52 -10.09
C LEU A 210 -0.21 3.93 -11.49
N TYR A 211 -0.34 2.61 -11.59
CA TYR A 211 -0.62 1.94 -12.85
C TYR A 211 -1.99 2.32 -13.42
N VAL A 212 -3.03 2.35 -12.57
CA VAL A 212 -4.37 2.77 -12.99
C VAL A 212 -4.36 4.23 -13.47
N LEU A 213 -3.72 5.13 -12.72
CA LEU A 213 -3.56 6.53 -13.12
C LEU A 213 -2.83 6.66 -14.47
N GLN A 214 -1.77 5.88 -14.69
CA GLN A 214 -1.04 5.87 -15.95
C GLN A 214 -1.90 5.34 -17.11
N ALA A 215 -2.70 4.30 -16.88
CA ALA A 215 -3.59 3.73 -17.88
C ALA A 215 -4.68 4.73 -18.30
N ASP A 216 -5.28 5.42 -17.32
CA ASP A 216 -6.28 6.47 -17.57
C ASP A 216 -5.67 7.67 -18.31
N GLU A 217 -4.47 8.11 -17.93
CA GLU A 217 -3.77 9.20 -18.62
C GLU A 217 -3.49 8.83 -20.09
N ARG A 218 -3.05 7.60 -20.35
CA ARG A 218 -2.83 7.10 -21.72
C ARG A 218 -4.14 7.04 -22.51
N ARG A 219 -5.24 6.60 -21.89
CA ARG A 219 -6.56 6.53 -22.51
C ARG A 219 -7.05 7.93 -22.91
N LEU A 220 -6.97 8.90 -22.00
CA LEU A 220 -7.36 10.29 -22.26
C LEU A 220 -6.50 10.93 -23.36
N LYS A 221 -5.18 10.68 -23.35
CA LYS A 221 -4.28 11.14 -24.42
C LYS A 221 -4.66 10.57 -25.79
N ARG A 222 -4.98 9.28 -25.87
CA ARG A 222 -5.45 8.65 -27.12
C ARG A 222 -6.78 9.26 -27.60
N GLN A 223 -7.73 9.49 -26.68
CA GLN A 223 -9.00 10.13 -27.01
C GLN A 223 -8.80 11.57 -27.51
N TYR A 224 -7.94 12.34 -26.84
CA TYR A 224 -7.61 13.70 -27.26
C TYR A 224 -7.00 13.72 -28.68
N LEU A 225 -6.02 12.86 -28.95
CA LEU A 225 -5.43 12.70 -30.28
C LEU A 225 -6.44 12.23 -31.32
N GLY A 226 -7.41 11.38 -30.95
CA GLY A 226 -8.48 10.96 -31.86
C GLY A 226 -9.51 12.06 -32.18
N CYS A 227 -9.80 12.96 -31.23
CA CYS A 227 -10.77 14.04 -31.42
C CYS A 227 -10.17 15.31 -32.04
N HIS A 228 -8.90 15.62 -31.76
CA HIS A 228 -8.22 16.83 -32.22
C HIS A 228 -7.18 16.58 -33.32
N GLY A 229 -6.71 15.33 -33.45
CA GLY A 229 -5.92 14.88 -34.58
C GLY A 229 -6.85 14.34 -35.66
N GLY A 230 -7.39 15.23 -36.50
CA GLY A 230 -8.00 14.87 -37.79
C GLY A 230 -6.97 14.31 -38.78
N ALA A 231 -6.16 13.34 -38.37
CA ALA A 231 -5.13 12.73 -39.18
C ALA A 231 -5.61 11.36 -39.64
N THR A 232 -6.03 11.32 -40.89
CA THR A 232 -5.74 10.25 -41.83
C THR A 232 -4.28 9.78 -41.66
N ALA A 233 -4.06 8.85 -40.74
CA ALA A 233 -2.84 8.06 -40.69
C ALA A 233 -3.19 6.67 -41.22
N THR A 234 -3.09 6.52 -42.54
CA THR A 234 -2.72 5.24 -43.16
C THR A 234 -1.36 4.84 -42.59
N SER A 235 -1.36 4.17 -41.45
CA SER A 235 -0.19 3.48 -40.93
C SER A 235 -0.62 2.06 -40.66
N HIS A 236 -0.01 1.17 -41.44
CA HIS A 236 -0.28 -0.25 -41.51
C HIS A 236 -0.55 -0.86 -40.13
N ALA A 237 -1.63 -1.62 -40.08
CA ALA A 237 -1.92 -2.58 -39.05
C ALA A 237 -0.72 -3.53 -38.87
N HIS A 238 0.17 -3.19 -37.94
CA HIS A 238 0.70 -4.20 -37.03
C HIS A 238 -0.24 -4.25 -35.85
N ALA A 239 -1.30 -5.04 -36.05
CA ALA A 239 -2.07 -5.67 -35.01
C ALA A 239 -1.14 -6.60 -34.20
N ALA A 240 -0.30 -6.01 -33.36
CA ALA A 240 0.47 -6.73 -32.38
C ALA A 240 -0.23 -6.53 -31.02
N THR A 241 -1.09 -7.51 -30.74
CA THR A 241 -1.27 -8.17 -29.43
C THR A 241 -1.62 -7.30 -28.23
N GLY A 242 -2.81 -7.58 -27.68
CA GLY A 242 -3.47 -6.85 -26.62
C GLY A 242 -2.56 -6.45 -25.45
N LEU A 243 -2.90 -5.31 -24.86
CA LEU A 243 -2.32 -4.88 -23.59
C LEU A 243 -2.24 -6.10 -22.66
N PRO A 244 -1.04 -6.47 -22.17
CA PRO A 244 -0.95 -7.55 -21.21
C PRO A 244 -1.90 -7.25 -20.04
N PRO A 245 -2.62 -8.27 -19.53
CA PRO A 245 -3.66 -8.06 -18.54
C PRO A 245 -3.09 -7.31 -17.33
N LEU A 246 -3.86 -6.34 -16.84
CA LEU A 246 -3.57 -5.43 -15.72
C LEU A 246 -2.95 -6.14 -14.50
N SER A 247 -3.35 -7.39 -14.28
CA SER A 247 -2.77 -8.28 -13.27
C SER A 247 -1.28 -8.54 -13.46
N ARG A 248 -0.81 -8.78 -14.70
CA ARG A 248 0.60 -9.07 -14.98
C ARG A 248 1.48 -7.88 -14.62
N HIS A 249 1.16 -6.66 -15.03
CA HIS A 249 1.99 -5.49 -14.73
C HIS A 249 2.04 -5.15 -13.23
N MET A 250 0.91 -5.29 -12.52
CA MET A 250 0.90 -5.10 -11.07
C MET A 250 1.73 -6.16 -10.36
N LEU A 251 1.64 -7.42 -10.81
CA LEU A 251 2.44 -8.51 -10.28
C LEU A 251 3.93 -8.35 -10.59
N TRP A 252 4.29 -7.83 -11.77
CA TRP A 252 5.68 -7.49 -12.11
C TRP A 252 6.24 -6.35 -11.26
N GLY A 253 5.45 -5.29 -11.03
CA GLY A 253 5.86 -4.20 -10.15
C GLY A 253 6.04 -4.67 -8.71
N ALA A 254 5.14 -5.51 -8.22
CA ALA A 254 5.23 -6.11 -6.89
C ALA A 254 6.41 -7.10 -6.78
N ALA A 255 6.66 -7.91 -7.82
CA ALA A 255 7.81 -8.81 -7.90
C ALA A 255 9.14 -8.05 -7.96
N ALA A 256 9.20 -6.94 -8.70
CA ALA A 256 10.39 -6.08 -8.76
C ALA A 256 10.66 -5.39 -7.41
N ALA A 257 9.61 -4.98 -6.69
CA ALA A 257 9.73 -4.44 -5.34
C ALA A 257 10.28 -5.50 -4.36
N LEU A 258 9.72 -6.71 -4.38
CA LEU A 258 10.23 -7.84 -3.58
C LEU A 258 11.68 -8.16 -3.90
N ALA A 259 12.05 -8.17 -5.19
CA ALA A 259 13.43 -8.39 -5.61
C ALA A 259 14.37 -7.27 -5.12
N SER A 260 13.94 -6.00 -5.17
CA SER A 260 14.74 -4.87 -4.68
C SER A 260 14.95 -4.88 -3.16
N LEU A 261 13.94 -5.33 -2.40
CA LEU A 261 14.02 -5.49 -0.95
C LEU A 261 14.96 -6.64 -0.55
N ALA A 262 14.87 -7.78 -1.23
CA ALA A 262 15.77 -8.91 -0.99
C ALA A 262 17.24 -8.54 -1.32
N VAL A 263 17.48 -7.76 -2.37
CA VAL A 263 18.83 -7.23 -2.70
C VAL A 263 19.31 -6.23 -1.64
N ALA A 264 18.43 -5.37 -1.13
CA ALA A 264 18.78 -4.42 -0.07
C ALA A 264 19.16 -5.12 1.24
N GLU A 265 18.39 -6.14 1.66
CA GLU A 265 18.64 -6.89 2.89
C GLU A 265 19.94 -7.72 2.80
N THR A 266 20.19 -8.39 1.67
CA THR A 266 21.45 -9.13 1.46
C THR A 266 22.67 -8.19 1.50
N SER A 267 22.54 -6.97 0.96
CA SER A 267 23.60 -5.97 1.02
C SER A 267 23.84 -5.41 2.43
N ALA A 268 22.82 -5.38 3.28
CA ALA A 268 22.92 -4.96 4.67
C ALA A 268 23.55 -6.07 5.54
N ALA A 269 23.17 -7.33 5.31
CA ALA A 269 23.74 -8.50 5.99
C ALA A 269 25.25 -8.67 5.69
N GLN A 270 25.69 -8.39 4.46
CA GLN A 270 27.11 -8.41 4.10
C GLN A 270 27.95 -7.35 4.84
N ARG A 271 27.39 -6.17 5.12
CA ARG A 271 28.13 -5.10 5.85
C ARG A 271 28.38 -5.49 7.31
N HIS A 272 27.43 -6.16 7.95
CA HIS A 272 27.58 -6.63 9.33
C HIS A 272 28.55 -7.80 9.49
N GLN A 273 28.92 -8.50 8.42
CA GLN A 273 29.94 -9.56 8.45
C GLN A 273 31.36 -9.05 8.14
N SER A 274 31.48 -7.84 7.61
CA SER A 274 32.77 -7.21 7.29
C SER A 274 33.31 -6.28 8.38
N GLU A 275 32.53 -6.09 9.45
CA GLU A 275 32.92 -5.39 10.69
C GLU A 275 33.27 -6.42 11.77
#